data_AF-A0A5N3PCS7-F1
#
_entry.id   AF-A0A5N3PCS7-F1
#
_cell.length_a   1.000
_cell.length_b   1.000
_cell.length_c   1.000
_cell.angle_alpha   90.00
_cell.angle_beta   90.00
_cell.angle_gamma   90.00
#
_symmetry.space_group_name_H-M   'P 1'
#
loop_
_entity.id
_entity.type
_entity.pdbx_description
1 polymer ?
#
loop_
_entity_poly.entity_id
_entity_poly.type
_entity_poly.pdbx_seq_one_letter_code
_entity_poly.pdbx_strand_id
1 'polypeptide(L)' 'MLKWALIFLVISVVAGALGFTGVASGAKSLAKILFGLFLVLFVLLILLAWGAGEMAF' A
#
# COMPACT_ATOMS: atom_id res chain seq x y z
N MET A 1 20.49 -13.12 3.60
CA MET A 1 19.46 -12.06 3.48
C MET A 1 19.60 -10.97 4.54
N LEU A 2 20.02 -11.28 5.77
CA LEU A 2 20.23 -10.32 6.86
C LEU A 2 21.10 -9.10 6.47
N LYS A 3 22.18 -9.32 5.71
CA LYS A 3 23.09 -8.25 5.26
C LYS A 3 22.39 -7.18 4.42
N TRP A 4 21.52 -7.60 3.49
CA TRP A 4 20.75 -6.67 2.65
C TRP A 4 19.68 -5.93 3.45
N ALA A 5 18.98 -6.61 4.36
CA ALA A 5 18.00 -5.98 5.24
C ALA A 5 18.62 -4.90 6.14
N LEU A 6 19.82 -5.16 6.70
CA LEU A 6 20.55 -4.19 7.52
C LEU A 6 20.97 -2.95 6.73
N ILE A 7 21.40 -3.15 5.47
CA ILE A 7 21.76 -2.04 4.57
C ILE A 7 20.53 -1.18 4.26
N PHE A 8 19.39 -1.78 3.95
CA PHE A 8 18.15 -1.04 3.70
C PHE A 8 17.62 -0.31 4.93
N LEU A 9 17.78 -0.89 6.13
CA LEU A 9 17.46 -0.25 7.39
C LEU A 9 18.26 1.05 7.56
N VAL A 10 19.57 0.99 7.36
CA VAL A 10 20.45 2.16 7.49
C VAL A 10 20.10 3.23 6.46
N ILE A 11 19.86 2.85 5.21
CA ILE A 11 19.45 3.77 4.14
C ILE A 11 18.12 4.45 4.49
N SER A 12 17.13 3.69 4.98
CA SER A 12 15.82 4.21 5.41
C SER A 12 15.93 5.22 6.55
N VAL A 13 16.76 4.93 7.55
CA VAL A 13 16.98 5.81 8.70
C VAL A 13 17.67 7.11 8.27
N VAL A 14 18.73 7.01 7.46
CA VAL A 14 19.46 8.17 6.92
C VAL A 14 18.56 9.01 6.01
N ALA A 15 17.76 8.37 5.16
CA ALA A 15 16.79 9.07 4.32
C ALA A 15 15.68 9.75 5.14
N GLY A 16 15.20 9.10 6.21
CA GLY A 16 14.24 9.72 7.14
C GLY A 16 14.84 10.92 7.88
N ALA A 17 16.10 10.80 8.33
CA ALA A 17 16.81 11.84 9.07
C ALA A 17 17.20 13.04 8.20
N LEU A 18 17.56 12.82 6.94
CA LEU A 18 17.88 13.88 5.97
C LEU A 18 16.65 14.65 5.46
N GLY A 19 15.45 14.36 5.97
CA GLY A 19 14.26 15.12 5.61
C GLY A 19 13.74 14.80 4.21
N PHE A 20 14.03 13.61 3.66
CA PHE A 20 13.35 13.09 2.46
C PHE A 20 11.83 12.84 2.68
N THR A 21 11.27 13.37 3.77
CA THR A 21 9.85 13.54 4.03
C THR A 21 9.14 14.35 2.94
N GLY A 22 9.84 15.20 2.19
CA GLY A 22 9.30 15.93 1.03
C GLY A 22 8.82 15.01 -0.09
N VAL A 23 9.62 14.00 -0.44
CA VAL A 23 9.24 12.96 -1.42
C VAL A 23 8.17 12.03 -0.84
N ALA A 24 8.27 11.72 0.46
CA ALA A 24 7.23 10.96 1.17
C ALA A 24 5.87 11.69 1.18
N SER A 25 5.86 13.03 1.13
CA SER A 25 4.64 13.83 1.04
C SER A 25 3.96 13.68 -0.33
N GLY A 26 4.75 13.67 -1.42
CA GLY A 26 4.25 13.44 -2.78
C GLY A 26 3.76 12.00 -2.97
N ALA A 27 4.54 11.04 -2.48
CA ALA A 27 4.19 9.62 -2.50
C ALA A 27 2.93 9.32 -1.65
N LYS A 28 2.72 10.02 -0.53
CA LYS A 28 1.50 9.90 0.29
C LYS A 28 0.24 10.23 -0.51
N SER A 29 0.29 11.21 -1.41
CA SER A 29 -0.87 11.59 -2.23
C SER A 29 -1.25 10.47 -3.21
N LEU A 30 -0.25 9.94 -3.93
CA LEU A 30 -0.42 8.81 -4.85
C LEU A 30 -0.90 7.54 -4.13
N ALA A 31 -0.33 7.25 -2.96
CA ALA A 31 -0.73 6.08 -2.16
C ALA A 31 -2.19 6.13 -1.72
N LYS A 32 -2.72 7.31 -1.35
CA LYS A 32 -4.14 7.47 -0.98
C LYS A 32 -5.07 7.17 -2.15
N ILE A 33 -4.74 7.62 -3.35
CA ILE A 33 -5.55 7.38 -4.56
C ILE A 33 -5.58 5.89 -4.88
N LEU A 34 -4.42 5.22 -4.88
CA LEU A 34 -4.32 3.80 -5.20
C LEU A 34 -5.00 2.93 -4.13
N PHE A 35 -4.87 3.28 -2.85
CA PHE A 35 -5.55 2.60 -1.75
C PHE A 35 -7.08 2.77 -1.82
N GLY A 36 -7.56 3.97 -2.18
CA GLY A 36 -8.98 4.21 -2.42
C GLY A 36 -9.53 3.37 -3.57
N LEU A 37 -8.80 3.29 -4.69
CA LEU A 37 -9.18 2.46 -5.84
C LEU A 37 -9.22 0.97 -5.47
N PHE A 38 -8.23 0.49 -4.72
CA PHE A 38 -8.19 -0.88 -4.22
C PHE A 38 -9.39 -1.18 -3.31
N LEU A 39 -9.74 -0.26 -2.40
CA LEU A 39 -10.90 -0.38 -1.53
C LEU A 39 -12.21 -0.50 -2.32
N VAL A 40 -12.38 0.33 -3.36
CA VAL A 40 -13.57 0.26 -4.23
C VAL A 40 -13.64 -1.10 -4.93
N LEU A 41 -12.54 -1.55 -5.55
CA LEU A 41 -12.47 -2.86 -6.19
C LEU A 41 -12.72 -4.01 -5.20
N PHE A 42 -12.17 -3.92 -3.99
CA PHE A 42 -12.35 -4.91 -2.94
C PHE A 42 -13.81 -5.02 -2.49
N VAL A 43 -14.48 -3.88 -2.29
CA VAL A 43 -15.91 -3.85 -1.97
C VAL A 43 -16.74 -4.42 -3.13
N LEU A 44 -16.42 -4.06 -4.38
CA LEU A 44 -17.09 -4.63 -5.55
C LEU A 44 -16.93 -6.15 -5.63
N LEU A 45 -15.73 -6.66 -5.36
CA LEU A 45 -15.47 -8.10 -5.31
C LEU A 45 -16.22 -8.79 -4.16
N ILE A 46 -16.31 -8.17 -2.99
CA ILE A 46 -17.11 -8.70 -1.87
C ILE A 46 -18.58 -8.77 -2.25
N LEU A 47 -19.13 -7.70 -2.83
CA LEU A 47 -20.54 -7.67 -3.25
C LEU A 47 -20.83 -8.70 -4.35
N LEU A 48 -19.93 -8.83 -5.31
CA LEU A 48 -20.01 -9.84 -6.36
C LEU A 48 -19.91 -11.25 -5.78
N ALA A 49 -18.98 -11.50 -4.86
CA ALA A 49 -18.80 -12.79 -4.22
C ALA A 49 -19.99 -13.15 -3.31
N TRP A 50 -20.56 -12.17 -2.60
CA TRP A 50 -21.76 -12.35 -1.80
C TRP A 50 -22.97 -12.74 -2.67
N GLY A 51 -23.22 -12.01 -3.77
CA GLY A 51 -24.31 -12.32 -4.69
C GLY A 51 -24.07 -13.58 -5.54
N ALA A 52 -22.81 -13.87 -5.90
CA ALA A 52 -22.46 -15.11 -6.60
C ALA A 52 -22.53 -16.33 -5.67
N GLY A 53 -22.31 -16.15 -4.36
CA GLY A 53 -22.51 -17.18 -3.35
C GLY A 53 -23.97 -17.63 -3.27
N GLU A 54 -24.93 -16.72 -3.41
CA GLU A 54 -26.37 -17.05 -3.48
C GLU A 54 -26.77 -17.77 -4.79
N MET A 55 -26.02 -17.61 -5.89
CA MET A 55 -26.32 -18.28 -7.16
C MET A 55 -25.61 -19.63 -7.33
N ALA A 56 -24.63 -19.93 -6.47
CA ALA A 56 -23.78 -21.13 -6.55
C ALA A 56 -24.09 -22.21 -5.51
N PHE A 57 -24.98 -21.93 -4.54
CA PHE A 57 -25.47 -22.86 -3.51
C PHE A 57 -27.00 -22.90 -3.51
#